data_AF-A7E3Z0-F1
#
_entry.id   AF-A7E3Z0-F1
#
_cell.length_a   1.000
_cell.length_b   1.000
_cell.length_c   1.000
_cell.angle_alpha   90.00
_cell.angle_beta   90.00
_cell.angle_gamma   90.00
#
_symmetry.space_group_name_H-M   'P 1'
#
loop_
_entity.id
_entity.type
_entity.pdbx_description
1 polymer ?
#
loop_
_entity_poly.entity_id
_entity_poly.type
_entity_poly.pdbx_seq_one_letter_code
_entity_poly.pdbx_strand_id
1 'polypeptide(L)'
;MESHLKEEQNIDDILDDLENASRIPSKQRSVKISSHVDRLCSRAYGEGLSNASLEKLMDIITLPNELDQVSIGNLIKYLYPTSKVSDSIVIKVVGSLGHGKDRPSYAAQAALLKWIVLVYDVLENQKILSQLYAVLFNLLDTIALRMQWTRKAGHDPALVGLMRVYKDYYPEVIHPNREWRERLGEIQEDHLRRMEEELVSTHRNFRVPRKTVRDRKHGFLPEVNTLYAQDILPSACLSYLKSLLPCWDGFTNRDVILELLAYIRIGSFDVRITIPPPQVVYTLYFSSNLSVIARTCNILALYKKAFEMAMAPRTNPAAPANQSYPKEYVNRFNGFLMDICNCLWRSRAFYTIDVNALGCLLPEQTMGTLSSYISKLETSLSLSSLFSISCSPAICRHAITYMRELEDQAEDEINVRHAGPVTQVSLKKLGNDGGLSISWQDYRLGVLKYLEGKGLPGAGELMYNTMKHLMAAREHAV
;
A
#
# COMPACT_ATOMS: atom_id res chain seq x y z
N MET A 1 31.34 -17.49 -57.51
CA MET A 1 30.21 -16.63 -57.90
C MET A 1 28.95 -17.23 -57.30
N GLU A 2 28.29 -16.71 -56.28
CA GLU A 2 28.46 -15.57 -55.40
C GLU A 2 27.87 -16.04 -54.07
N SER A 3 28.73 -16.22 -53.07
CA SER A 3 28.31 -16.40 -51.68
C SER A 3 27.91 -15.02 -51.16
N HIS A 4 26.65 -14.65 -51.29
CA HIS A 4 26.13 -13.51 -50.55
C HIS A 4 26.12 -13.87 -49.06
N LEU A 5 27.20 -13.46 -48.39
CA LEU A 5 27.28 -13.23 -46.96
C LEU A 5 25.98 -12.51 -46.54
N LYS A 6 25.09 -13.22 -45.83
CA LYS A 6 24.07 -12.56 -45.03
C LYS A 6 24.84 -11.84 -43.93
N GLU A 7 25.10 -10.55 -44.12
CA GLU A 7 25.52 -9.67 -43.04
C GLU A 7 24.56 -9.93 -41.86
N GLU A 8 25.11 -10.38 -40.73
CA GLU A 8 24.36 -10.49 -39.49
C GLU A 8 24.02 -9.07 -39.04
N GLN A 9 22.91 -8.53 -39.56
CA GLN A 9 22.42 -7.21 -39.18
C GLN A 9 22.22 -7.18 -37.67
N ASN A 10 22.77 -6.15 -37.03
CA ASN A 10 22.71 -5.95 -35.60
C ASN A 10 21.24 -5.79 -35.16
N ILE A 11 20.90 -6.20 -33.93
CA ILE A 11 19.55 -6.02 -33.36
C ILE A 11 19.13 -4.55 -33.43
N ASP A 12 20.06 -3.62 -33.23
CA ASP A 12 19.79 -2.19 -33.30
C ASP A 12 19.43 -1.73 -34.72
N ASP A 13 20.10 -2.28 -35.76
CA ASP A 13 19.77 -1.98 -37.16
C ASP A 13 18.37 -2.49 -37.52
N ILE A 14 18.01 -3.69 -37.03
CA ILE A 14 16.66 -4.26 -37.24
C ILE A 14 15.60 -3.42 -36.53
N LEU A 15 15.92 -2.87 -35.35
CA LEU A 15 15.03 -1.97 -34.62
C LEU A 15 14.86 -0.62 -35.33
N ASP A 16 15.91 -0.06 -35.92
CA ASP A 16 15.85 1.15 -36.75
C ASP A 16 14.96 0.95 -37.98
N ASP A 17 15.13 -0.17 -38.68
CA ASP A 17 14.29 -0.53 -39.83
C ASP A 17 12.82 -0.70 -39.41
N LEU A 18 12.58 -1.34 -38.26
CA LEU A 18 11.23 -1.54 -37.72
C LEU A 18 10.58 -0.21 -37.31
N GLU A 19 11.33 0.68 -36.65
CA GLU A 19 10.84 2.01 -36.26
C GLU A 19 10.41 2.83 -37.47
N ASN A 20 11.24 2.87 -38.51
CA ASN A 20 10.91 3.57 -39.76
C ASN A 20 9.67 2.96 -40.44
N ALA A 21 9.57 1.64 -40.49
CA ALA A 21 8.44 0.94 -41.09
C ALA A 21 7.13 1.11 -40.28
N SER A 22 7.22 1.25 -38.95
CA SER A 22 6.09 1.44 -38.04
C SER A 22 5.35 2.76 -38.25
N ARG A 23 6.00 3.78 -38.82
CA ARG A 23 5.43 5.11 -39.08
C ARG A 23 4.71 5.22 -40.43
N ILE A 24 4.88 4.22 -41.30
CA ILE A 24 4.36 4.21 -42.67
C ILE A 24 3.11 3.32 -42.70
N PRO A 25 1.96 3.76 -43.28
CA PRO A 25 0.78 2.93 -43.43
C PRO A 25 1.03 1.64 -44.23
N SER A 26 0.35 0.55 -43.89
CA SER A 26 0.58 -0.79 -44.47
C SER A 26 0.58 -0.85 -46.00
N LYS A 27 -0.23 -0.03 -46.67
CA LYS A 27 -0.35 0.03 -48.14
C LYS A 27 0.82 0.71 -48.85
N GLN A 28 1.62 1.49 -48.13
CA GLN A 28 2.71 2.31 -48.68
C GLN A 28 4.10 1.71 -48.41
N ARG A 29 4.17 0.57 -47.71
CA ARG A 29 5.43 -0.09 -47.37
C ARG A 29 5.96 -0.88 -48.56
N SER A 30 7.25 -0.74 -48.84
CA SER A 30 7.97 -1.52 -49.86
C SER A 30 8.19 -2.98 -49.43
N VAL A 31 8.28 -3.25 -48.13
CA VAL A 31 8.52 -4.57 -47.54
C VAL A 31 7.44 -4.88 -46.50
N LYS A 32 7.07 -6.17 -46.40
CA LYS A 32 6.09 -6.61 -45.40
C LYS A 32 6.64 -6.40 -43.99
N ILE A 33 5.84 -5.80 -43.11
CA ILE A 33 6.22 -5.57 -41.72
C ILE A 33 6.49 -6.87 -40.95
N SER A 34 5.80 -7.96 -41.32
CA SER A 34 5.96 -9.28 -40.72
C SER A 34 7.39 -9.80 -40.84
N SER A 35 8.11 -9.51 -41.94
CA SER A 35 9.50 -9.96 -42.07
C SER A 35 10.44 -9.27 -41.09
N HIS A 36 10.18 -8.01 -40.75
CA HIS A 36 10.97 -7.27 -39.75
C HIS A 36 10.67 -7.78 -38.35
N VAL A 37 9.39 -7.99 -38.05
CA VAL A 37 8.92 -8.54 -36.76
C VAL A 37 9.46 -9.95 -36.53
N ASP A 38 9.36 -10.85 -37.52
CA ASP A 38 9.82 -12.24 -37.37
C ASP A 38 11.35 -12.30 -37.17
N ARG A 39 12.09 -11.45 -37.87
CA ARG A 39 13.55 -11.32 -37.69
C ARG A 39 13.91 -10.82 -36.30
N LEU A 40 13.23 -9.79 -35.82
CA LEU A 40 13.45 -9.24 -34.48
C LEU A 40 13.07 -10.25 -33.40
N CYS A 41 11.91 -10.91 -33.51
CA CYS A 41 11.47 -11.94 -32.56
C CYS A 41 12.45 -13.13 -32.51
N SER A 42 12.97 -13.56 -33.66
CA SER A 42 13.95 -14.65 -33.72
C SER A 42 15.26 -14.28 -33.01
N ARG A 43 15.73 -13.04 -33.18
CA ARG A 43 16.94 -12.54 -32.49
C ARG A 43 16.71 -12.30 -31.00
N ALA A 44 15.60 -11.68 -30.62
CA ALA A 44 15.23 -11.47 -29.23
C ALA A 44 15.07 -12.79 -28.46
N TYR A 45 14.57 -13.85 -29.12
CA TYR A 45 14.51 -15.19 -28.52
C TYR A 45 15.90 -15.83 -28.34
N GLY A 46 16.84 -15.54 -29.23
CA GLY A 46 18.20 -16.09 -29.22
C GLY A 46 19.13 -15.39 -28.23
N GLU A 47 19.19 -14.07 -28.29
CA GLU A 47 20.21 -13.24 -27.64
C GLU A 47 19.65 -12.31 -26.55
N GLY A 48 18.33 -12.16 -26.47
CA GLY A 48 17.68 -11.15 -25.63
C GLY A 48 17.82 -9.73 -26.18
N LEU A 49 17.32 -8.75 -25.42
CA LEU A 49 17.37 -7.32 -25.71
C LEU A 49 18.08 -6.57 -24.60
N SER A 50 19.04 -5.71 -24.97
CA SER A 50 19.68 -4.77 -24.04
C SER A 50 18.67 -3.74 -23.51
N ASN A 51 18.94 -3.07 -22.39
CA ASN A 51 18.04 -2.02 -21.88
C ASN A 51 17.78 -0.90 -22.91
N ALA A 52 18.77 -0.52 -23.70
CA ALA A 52 18.61 0.50 -24.75
C ALA A 52 17.69 0.02 -25.88
N SER A 53 17.91 -1.21 -26.36
CA SER A 53 17.11 -1.85 -27.40
C SER A 53 15.67 -2.13 -26.92
N LEU A 54 15.52 -2.51 -25.65
CA LEU A 54 14.23 -2.78 -25.00
C LEU A 54 13.43 -1.49 -24.79
N GLU A 55 14.08 -0.41 -24.37
CA GLU A 55 13.46 0.91 -24.23
C GLU A 55 12.96 1.43 -25.58
N LYS A 56 13.77 1.31 -26.65
CA LYS A 56 13.39 1.69 -28.01
C LYS A 56 12.22 0.87 -28.55
N LEU A 57 12.24 -0.45 -28.34
CA LEU A 57 11.14 -1.32 -28.72
C LEU A 57 9.86 -0.99 -27.94
N MET A 58 9.99 -0.62 -26.66
CA MET A 58 8.85 -0.18 -25.86
C MET A 58 8.24 1.12 -26.38
N ASP A 59 9.06 2.06 -26.85
CA ASP A 59 8.57 3.29 -27.49
C ASP A 59 7.82 2.96 -28.80
N ILE A 60 8.32 2.04 -29.63
CA ILE A 60 7.63 1.59 -30.85
C ILE A 60 6.25 0.99 -30.52
N ILE A 61 6.14 0.20 -29.45
CA ILE A 61 4.88 -0.45 -29.04
C ILE A 61 3.89 0.54 -28.42
N THR A 62 4.38 1.48 -27.61
CA THR A 62 3.53 2.33 -26.77
C THR A 62 3.15 3.66 -27.41
N LEU A 63 3.95 4.17 -28.35
CA LEU A 63 3.64 5.39 -29.11
C LEU A 63 2.74 5.08 -30.32
N PRO A 64 2.00 6.08 -30.85
CA PRO A 64 1.18 5.91 -32.05
C PRO A 64 1.98 5.34 -33.22
N ASN A 65 1.51 4.22 -33.77
CA ASN A 65 2.16 3.50 -34.85
C ASN A 65 1.11 2.83 -35.78
N GLU A 66 1.57 2.38 -36.93
CA GLU A 66 0.76 1.72 -37.97
C GLU A 66 0.93 0.19 -37.95
N LEU A 67 1.41 -0.40 -36.84
CA LEU A 67 1.58 -1.85 -36.70
C LEU A 67 0.22 -2.52 -36.42
N ASP A 68 0.05 -3.73 -36.97
CA ASP A 68 -1.14 -4.52 -36.66
C ASP A 68 -1.04 -5.18 -35.27
N GLN A 69 -2.20 -5.57 -34.74
CA GLN A 69 -2.31 -6.15 -33.39
C GLN A 69 -1.56 -7.47 -33.23
N VAL A 70 -1.39 -8.24 -34.32
CA VAL A 70 -0.68 -9.53 -34.27
C VAL A 70 0.82 -9.28 -34.16
N SER A 71 1.36 -8.35 -34.94
CA SER A 71 2.75 -7.91 -34.82
C SER A 71 3.07 -7.39 -33.42
N ILE A 72 2.24 -6.50 -32.85
CA ILE A 72 2.44 -5.98 -31.49
C ILE A 72 2.41 -7.11 -30.45
N GLY A 73 1.46 -8.04 -30.55
CA GLY A 73 1.37 -9.18 -29.64
C GLY A 73 2.60 -10.10 -29.70
N ASN A 74 3.14 -10.34 -30.90
CA ASN A 74 4.36 -11.11 -31.08
C ASN A 74 5.58 -10.39 -30.50
N LEU A 75 5.73 -9.08 -30.75
CA LEU A 75 6.82 -8.29 -30.17
C LEU A 75 6.82 -8.39 -28.64
N ILE A 76 5.66 -8.21 -27.99
CA ILE A 76 5.53 -8.29 -26.52
C ILE A 76 5.87 -9.70 -26.00
N LYS A 77 5.45 -10.75 -26.73
CA LYS A 77 5.71 -12.14 -26.35
C LYS A 77 7.20 -12.48 -26.28
N TYR A 78 8.01 -11.89 -27.15
CA TYR A 78 9.45 -12.13 -27.26
C TYR A 78 10.31 -11.03 -26.59
N LEU A 79 9.75 -10.22 -25.67
CA LEU A 79 10.49 -9.22 -24.90
C LEU A 79 11.36 -9.86 -23.80
N TYR A 80 12.52 -10.41 -24.15
CA TYR A 80 13.46 -10.98 -23.18
C TYR A 80 14.57 -9.98 -22.80
N PRO A 81 14.62 -9.46 -21.55
CA PRO A 81 15.71 -8.58 -21.14
C PRO A 81 17.02 -9.36 -20.91
N THR A 82 18.15 -8.84 -21.39
CA THR A 82 19.47 -9.46 -21.13
C THR A 82 20.01 -9.18 -19.74
N SER A 83 19.59 -8.09 -19.12
CA SER A 83 20.03 -7.65 -17.80
C SER A 83 18.85 -7.15 -16.97
N LYS A 84 19.11 -6.52 -15.81
CA LYS A 84 18.04 -5.97 -14.98
C LYS A 84 17.29 -4.86 -15.72
N VAL A 85 15.96 -4.85 -15.60
CA VAL A 85 15.11 -3.87 -16.29
C VAL A 85 15.08 -2.56 -15.52
N SER A 86 15.38 -1.46 -16.21
CA SER A 86 15.43 -0.12 -15.59
C SER A 86 14.06 0.47 -15.26
N ASP A 87 14.03 1.35 -14.27
CA ASP A 87 12.79 2.02 -13.82
C ASP A 87 12.12 2.84 -14.94
N SER A 88 12.91 3.42 -15.87
CA SER A 88 12.40 4.17 -17.04
C SER A 88 11.44 3.33 -17.88
N ILE A 89 11.81 2.08 -18.14
CA ILE A 89 11.04 1.15 -18.97
C ILE A 89 9.73 0.80 -18.27
N VAL A 90 9.78 0.52 -16.96
CA VAL A 90 8.57 0.19 -16.18
C VAL A 90 7.61 1.38 -16.13
N ILE A 91 8.12 2.59 -15.91
CA ILE A 91 7.32 3.82 -15.91
C ILE A 91 6.68 4.05 -17.29
N LYS A 92 7.39 3.83 -18.40
CA LYS A 92 6.84 3.94 -19.75
C LYS A 92 5.69 2.95 -19.98
N VAL A 93 5.87 1.69 -19.57
CA VAL A 93 4.81 0.68 -19.68
C VAL A 93 3.58 1.09 -18.88
N VAL A 94 3.74 1.41 -17.60
CA VAL A 94 2.61 1.82 -16.73
C VAL A 94 1.96 3.11 -17.22
N GLY A 95 2.77 4.06 -17.69
CA GLY A 95 2.32 5.32 -18.26
C GLY A 95 1.56 5.16 -19.59
N SER A 96 1.71 4.04 -20.29
CA SER A 96 0.97 3.72 -21.51
C SER A 96 -0.43 3.12 -21.26
N LEU A 97 -0.73 2.74 -20.01
CA LEU A 97 -2.01 2.12 -19.64
C LEU A 97 -3.15 3.14 -19.55
N GLY A 98 -4.36 2.69 -19.84
CA GLY A 98 -5.59 3.49 -19.71
C GLY A 98 -6.21 3.91 -21.03
N HIS A 99 -6.99 5.00 -20.98
CA HIS A 99 -7.77 5.49 -22.11
C HIS A 99 -7.05 6.65 -22.81
N GLY A 100 -7.05 6.64 -24.14
CA GLY A 100 -6.55 7.75 -24.95
C GLY A 100 -6.37 7.34 -26.39
N LYS A 101 -6.40 8.32 -27.31
CA LYS A 101 -6.17 8.07 -28.75
C LYS A 101 -4.73 7.67 -29.03
N ASP A 102 -3.80 8.15 -28.21
CA ASP A 102 -2.36 7.91 -28.33
C ASP A 102 -1.89 6.73 -27.46
N ARG A 103 -2.82 5.90 -26.96
CA ARG A 103 -2.51 4.74 -26.12
C ARG A 103 -2.57 3.45 -26.95
N PRO A 104 -1.75 2.45 -26.61
CA PRO A 104 -1.81 1.14 -27.27
C PRO A 104 -3.16 0.46 -27.00
N SER A 105 -3.51 -0.53 -27.82
CA SER A 105 -4.77 -1.27 -27.69
C SER A 105 -4.89 -1.97 -26.33
N TYR A 106 -6.11 -2.24 -25.87
CA TYR A 106 -6.33 -2.97 -24.63
C TYR A 106 -5.68 -4.37 -24.62
N ALA A 107 -5.58 -5.02 -25.78
CA ALA A 107 -4.91 -6.31 -25.90
C ALA A 107 -3.40 -6.18 -25.66
N ALA A 108 -2.77 -5.13 -26.21
CA ALA A 108 -1.37 -4.81 -25.98
C ALA A 108 -1.12 -4.39 -24.52
N GLN A 109 -1.98 -3.55 -23.94
CA GLN A 109 -1.90 -3.16 -22.52
C GLN A 109 -1.95 -4.37 -21.59
N ALA A 110 -2.85 -5.33 -21.84
CA ALA A 110 -2.94 -6.56 -21.05
C ALA A 110 -1.70 -7.45 -21.20
N ALA A 111 -1.13 -7.53 -22.41
CA ALA A 111 0.10 -8.28 -22.65
C ALA A 111 1.31 -7.64 -21.96
N LEU A 112 1.41 -6.31 -21.96
CA LEU A 112 2.44 -5.55 -21.26
C LEU A 112 2.34 -5.71 -19.73
N LEU A 113 1.12 -5.71 -19.17
CA LEU A 113 0.92 -6.00 -17.75
C LEU A 113 1.37 -7.41 -17.38
N LYS A 114 1.06 -8.41 -18.22
CA LYS A 114 1.56 -9.78 -18.02
C LYS A 114 3.09 -9.84 -18.10
N TRP A 115 3.68 -9.06 -19.01
CA TRP A 115 5.13 -8.95 -19.12
C TRP A 115 5.77 -8.37 -17.85
N ILE A 116 5.22 -7.28 -17.27
CA ILE A 116 5.69 -6.72 -15.98
C ILE A 116 5.71 -7.80 -14.89
N VAL A 117 4.67 -8.65 -14.83
CA VAL A 117 4.60 -9.75 -13.86
C VAL A 117 5.68 -10.82 -14.12
N LEU A 118 6.00 -11.08 -15.39
CA LEU A 118 7.04 -12.04 -15.78
C LEU A 118 8.46 -11.58 -15.45
N VAL A 119 8.73 -10.27 -15.51
CA VAL A 119 10.06 -9.69 -15.25
C VAL A 119 10.22 -9.11 -13.85
N TYR A 120 9.26 -9.35 -12.93
CA TYR A 120 9.23 -8.75 -11.59
C TYR A 120 10.51 -9.02 -10.77
N ASP A 121 11.04 -10.24 -10.86
CA ASP A 121 12.29 -10.66 -10.23
C ASP A 121 13.56 -10.05 -10.86
N VAL A 122 13.45 -9.56 -12.09
CA VAL A 122 14.53 -8.99 -12.88
C VAL A 122 14.50 -7.45 -12.90
N LEU A 123 13.55 -6.80 -12.23
CA LEU A 123 13.52 -5.34 -12.10
C LEU A 123 14.75 -4.82 -11.33
N GLU A 124 15.32 -3.69 -11.76
CA GLU A 124 16.36 -2.98 -11.00
C GLU A 124 15.87 -2.57 -9.61
N ASN A 125 14.64 -2.05 -9.55
CA ASN A 125 13.98 -1.62 -8.32
C ASN A 125 12.52 -2.08 -8.30
N GLN A 126 12.24 -3.18 -7.61
CA GLN A 126 10.89 -3.74 -7.46
C GLN A 126 9.88 -2.78 -6.79
N LYS A 127 10.37 -1.78 -6.02
CA LYS A 127 9.50 -0.82 -5.33
C LYS A 127 8.85 0.19 -6.27
N ILE A 128 9.32 0.31 -7.51
CA ILE A 128 8.71 1.19 -8.52
C ILE A 128 7.23 0.86 -8.72
N LEU A 129 6.84 -0.42 -8.68
CA LEU A 129 5.45 -0.84 -8.81
C LEU A 129 4.59 -0.43 -7.61
N SER A 130 5.18 -0.43 -6.40
CA SER A 130 4.52 0.08 -5.18
C SER A 130 4.33 1.60 -5.23
N GLN A 131 5.29 2.33 -5.80
CA GLN A 131 5.18 3.79 -6.01
C GLN A 131 4.12 4.13 -7.08
N LEU A 132 4.01 3.28 -8.10
CA LEU A 132 3.01 3.39 -9.18
C LEU A 132 1.67 2.72 -8.83
N TYR A 133 1.54 2.16 -7.62
CA TYR A 133 0.34 1.43 -7.19
C TYR A 133 -0.93 2.27 -7.33
N ALA A 134 -0.87 3.56 -6.97
CA ALA A 134 -2.02 4.45 -7.10
C ALA A 134 -2.49 4.58 -8.57
N VAL A 135 -1.57 4.58 -9.53
CA VAL A 135 -1.89 4.65 -10.97
C VAL A 135 -2.52 3.34 -11.43
N LEU A 136 -1.89 2.20 -11.11
CA LEU A 136 -2.42 0.87 -11.42
C LEU A 136 -3.78 0.63 -10.77
N PHE A 137 -3.97 1.12 -9.55
CA PHE A 137 -5.21 0.99 -8.79
C PHE A 137 -6.33 1.84 -9.38
N ASN A 138 -6.07 3.10 -9.75
CA ASN A 138 -7.07 3.95 -10.41
C ASN A 138 -7.48 3.39 -11.79
N LEU A 139 -6.59 2.68 -12.46
CA LEU A 139 -6.90 1.99 -13.71
C LEU A 139 -7.80 0.75 -13.53
N LEU A 140 -7.93 0.20 -12.30
CA LEU A 140 -8.93 -0.83 -11.98
C LEU A 140 -10.36 -0.26 -11.97
N ASP A 141 -10.52 1.01 -11.59
CA ASP A 141 -11.81 1.72 -11.56
C ASP A 141 -12.23 2.28 -12.93
N THR A 142 -11.29 2.40 -13.88
CA THR A 142 -11.55 3.02 -15.19
C THR A 142 -12.04 1.96 -16.20
N ILE A 143 -13.35 1.81 -16.28
CA ILE A 143 -14.05 0.68 -16.92
C ILE A 143 -14.06 0.77 -18.45
N ALA A 144 -13.12 0.07 -19.09
CA ALA A 144 -13.38 -0.75 -20.29
C ALA A 144 -12.95 -2.21 -20.07
N LEU A 145 -12.02 -2.45 -19.13
CA LEU A 145 -11.58 -3.78 -18.72
C LEU A 145 -12.48 -4.44 -17.66
N ARG A 146 -13.62 -3.84 -17.26
CA ARG A 146 -14.57 -4.46 -16.32
C ARG A 146 -15.80 -5.04 -17.03
N MET A 147 -16.40 -4.33 -18.00
CA MET A 147 -17.64 -4.80 -18.66
C MET A 147 -17.40 -5.91 -19.69
N GLN A 148 -16.32 -5.87 -20.48
CA GLN A 148 -15.97 -6.99 -21.37
C GLN A 148 -15.36 -8.18 -20.60
N TRP A 149 -14.73 -7.91 -19.45
CA TRP A 149 -14.02 -8.92 -18.68
C TRP A 149 -14.95 -9.65 -17.74
N THR A 150 -15.94 -9.00 -17.10
CA THR A 150 -16.93 -9.73 -16.26
C THR A 150 -17.81 -10.70 -17.08
N ARG A 151 -18.03 -10.43 -18.38
CA ARG A 151 -18.77 -11.35 -19.27
C ARG A 151 -17.94 -12.53 -19.79
N LYS A 152 -16.60 -12.48 -19.72
CA LYS A 152 -15.69 -13.58 -20.13
C LYS A 152 -14.86 -14.19 -18.97
N ALA A 153 -14.81 -13.55 -17.79
CA ALA A 153 -13.96 -13.89 -16.65
C ALA A 153 -14.48 -15.05 -15.78
N GLY A 154 -15.43 -15.85 -16.28
CA GLY A 154 -15.69 -17.16 -15.69
C GLY A 154 -14.50 -18.13 -15.82
N HIS A 155 -13.46 -17.78 -16.57
CA HIS A 155 -12.37 -18.69 -16.95
C HIS A 155 -10.93 -18.21 -16.72
N ASP A 156 -10.67 -17.03 -16.13
CA ASP A 156 -9.28 -16.55 -15.91
C ASP A 156 -8.81 -16.76 -14.45
N PRO A 157 -7.92 -17.73 -14.18
CA PRO A 157 -7.45 -18.06 -12.83
C PRO A 157 -6.69 -16.92 -12.16
N ALA A 158 -6.00 -16.06 -12.93
CA ALA A 158 -5.17 -14.98 -12.39
C ALA A 158 -6.02 -13.84 -11.80
N LEU A 159 -7.20 -13.59 -12.39
CA LEU A 159 -8.16 -12.57 -11.93
C LEU A 159 -9.01 -13.04 -10.75
N VAL A 160 -9.41 -14.31 -10.75
CA VAL A 160 -9.96 -14.96 -9.54
C VAL A 160 -8.94 -14.91 -8.42
N GLY A 161 -7.66 -15.06 -8.74
CA GLY A 161 -6.57 -14.90 -7.81
C GLY A 161 -6.37 -13.49 -7.30
N LEU A 162 -6.41 -12.47 -8.17
CA LEU A 162 -6.34 -11.07 -7.72
C LEU A 162 -7.52 -10.70 -6.82
N MET A 163 -8.74 -11.15 -7.16
CA MET A 163 -9.92 -10.99 -6.31
C MET A 163 -9.83 -11.80 -5.00
N ARG A 164 -9.15 -12.95 -5.00
CA ARG A 164 -8.87 -13.74 -3.79
C ARG A 164 -7.79 -13.11 -2.93
N VAL A 165 -6.71 -12.58 -3.51
CA VAL A 165 -5.66 -11.81 -2.82
C VAL A 165 -6.23 -10.57 -2.14
N TYR A 166 -7.26 -9.95 -2.75
CA TYR A 166 -7.99 -8.84 -2.13
C TYR A 166 -8.93 -9.28 -0.99
N LYS A 167 -9.28 -10.56 -0.91
CA LYS A 167 -10.23 -11.10 0.07
C LYS A 167 -9.53 -11.81 1.24
N ASP A 168 -8.49 -12.58 0.98
CA ASP A 168 -7.71 -13.34 1.97
C ASP A 168 -6.28 -13.58 1.43
N TYR A 169 -5.25 -13.17 2.17
CA TYR A 169 -3.83 -13.40 1.85
C TYR A 169 -3.52 -14.90 1.68
N TYR A 170 -3.34 -15.38 0.45
CA TYR A 170 -2.71 -16.69 0.15
C TYR A 170 -1.84 -16.65 -1.13
N PRO A 171 -0.68 -17.33 -1.16
CA PRO A 171 0.41 -17.12 -2.14
C PRO A 171 0.27 -17.89 -3.48
N GLU A 172 -0.85 -18.55 -3.76
CA GLU A 172 -0.91 -19.52 -4.88
C GLU A 172 -1.30 -18.95 -6.26
N VAL A 173 -1.33 -17.63 -6.44
CA VAL A 173 -1.79 -17.06 -7.73
C VAL A 173 -0.78 -16.18 -8.42
N ILE A 174 0.41 -16.69 -8.70
CA ILE A 174 1.12 -16.31 -9.92
C ILE A 174 2.03 -17.46 -10.37
N HIS A 175 1.56 -18.34 -11.26
CA HIS A 175 2.47 -19.14 -12.10
C HIS A 175 2.50 -18.54 -13.51
N PRO A 176 3.17 -17.40 -13.73
CA PRO A 176 3.35 -16.87 -15.05
C PRO A 176 4.37 -17.78 -15.76
N ASN A 177 3.92 -18.28 -16.90
CA ASN A 177 4.61 -19.12 -17.89
C ASN A 177 6.02 -19.62 -17.51
N ARG A 178 6.11 -20.87 -17.03
CA ARG A 178 7.37 -21.53 -16.64
C ARG A 178 8.38 -21.60 -17.79
N GLU A 179 7.93 -21.96 -18.99
CA GLU A 179 8.79 -22.07 -20.19
C GLU A 179 9.43 -20.73 -20.55
N TRP A 180 8.67 -19.64 -20.43
CA TRP A 180 9.20 -18.30 -20.71
C TRP A 180 10.28 -17.90 -19.71
N ARG A 181 10.09 -18.23 -18.42
CA ARG A 181 11.06 -17.91 -17.36
C ARG A 181 12.31 -18.78 -17.42
N GLU A 182 12.17 -20.06 -17.76
CA GLU A 182 13.32 -20.94 -18.02
C GLU A 182 14.18 -20.36 -19.17
N ARG A 183 13.54 -19.92 -20.26
CA ARG A 183 14.25 -19.28 -21.38
C ARG A 183 14.93 -17.96 -21.00
N LEU A 184 14.27 -17.13 -20.17
CA LEU A 184 14.88 -15.89 -19.67
C LEU A 184 16.15 -16.18 -18.85
N GLY A 185 16.10 -17.21 -17.99
CA GLY A 185 17.27 -17.63 -17.20
C GLY A 185 18.45 -18.04 -18.08
N GLU A 186 18.20 -18.83 -19.14
CA GLU A 186 19.24 -19.22 -20.10
C GLU A 186 19.89 -18.00 -20.78
N ILE A 187 19.09 -17.03 -21.24
CA ILE A 187 19.59 -15.82 -21.91
C ILE A 187 20.47 -14.99 -20.96
N GLN A 188 20.06 -14.84 -19.70
CA GLN A 188 20.83 -14.07 -18.71
C GLN A 188 22.11 -14.78 -18.29
N GLU A 189 22.09 -16.10 -18.16
CA GLU A 189 23.30 -16.89 -17.88
C GLU A 189 24.29 -16.82 -19.04
N ASP A 190 23.82 -16.95 -20.28
CA ASP A 190 24.65 -16.80 -21.48
C ASP A 190 25.24 -15.40 -21.59
N HIS A 191 24.46 -14.36 -21.28
CA HIS A 191 24.94 -12.98 -21.26
C HIS A 191 26.02 -12.76 -20.19
N LEU A 192 25.80 -13.29 -18.97
CA LEU A 192 26.77 -13.20 -17.88
C LEU A 192 28.09 -13.91 -18.23
N ARG A 193 28.02 -15.11 -18.82
CA ARG A 193 29.20 -15.85 -19.29
C ARG A 193 29.99 -15.07 -20.33
N ARG A 194 29.33 -14.45 -21.32
CA ARG A 194 30.00 -13.61 -22.33
C ARG A 194 30.69 -12.40 -21.70
N MET A 195 30.04 -11.73 -20.73
CA MET A 195 30.65 -10.61 -20.01
C MET A 195 31.89 -11.05 -19.20
N GLU A 196 31.83 -12.21 -18.54
CA GLU A 196 32.97 -12.78 -17.82
C GLU A 196 34.13 -13.15 -18.76
N GLU A 197 33.84 -13.76 -19.91
CA GLU A 197 34.85 -14.08 -20.93
C GLU A 197 35.54 -12.83 -21.51
N GLU A 198 34.77 -11.75 -21.76
CA GLU A 198 35.32 -10.45 -22.17
C GLU A 198 36.21 -9.83 -21.08
N LEU A 199 35.79 -9.87 -19.80
CA LEU A 199 36.59 -9.39 -18.67
C LEU A 199 37.90 -10.18 -18.50
N VAL A 200 37.88 -11.50 -18.72
CA VAL A 200 39.06 -12.38 -18.69
C VAL A 200 40.01 -12.09 -19.86
N SER A 201 39.48 -11.74 -21.04
CA SER A 201 40.30 -11.34 -22.18
C SER A 201 41.02 -9.99 -21.95
N THR A 202 40.36 -9.07 -21.23
CA THR A 202 40.86 -7.71 -20.97
C THR A 202 41.94 -7.66 -19.87
N HIS A 203 41.96 -8.64 -18.95
CA HIS A 203 42.92 -8.71 -17.83
C HIS A 203 44.30 -9.31 -18.17
N ARG A 204 44.62 -9.54 -19.46
CA ARG A 204 45.93 -10.13 -19.86
C ARG A 204 47.13 -9.18 -19.89
N ASN A 205 47.06 -7.96 -19.33
CA ASN A 205 48.15 -6.97 -19.44
C ASN A 205 48.87 -6.57 -18.14
N PHE A 206 48.57 -7.19 -16.98
CA PHE A 206 49.37 -6.96 -15.76
C PHE A 206 49.97 -8.27 -15.23
N ARG A 207 51.27 -8.45 -15.44
CA ARG A 207 52.05 -9.61 -14.96
C ARG A 207 53.03 -9.14 -13.87
N VAL A 208 52.72 -9.47 -12.61
CA VAL A 208 53.65 -9.36 -11.48
C VAL A 208 54.33 -10.74 -11.27
N PRO A 209 55.65 -10.83 -11.08
CA PRO A 209 56.33 -12.12 -11.00
C PRO A 209 56.09 -12.77 -9.62
N ARG A 210 55.40 -13.91 -9.60
CA ARG A 210 55.35 -14.80 -8.43
C ARG A 210 56.67 -15.55 -8.31
N LYS A 211 57.38 -15.36 -7.18
CA LYS A 211 58.23 -16.39 -6.59
C LYS A 211 57.48 -17.08 -5.45
N THR A 212 57.74 -18.36 -5.36
CA THR A 212 56.92 -19.46 -4.86
C THR A 212 57.07 -19.75 -3.37
N VAL A 213 56.14 -20.59 -2.89
CA VAL A 213 56.19 -21.51 -1.73
C VAL A 213 55.62 -20.97 -0.41
N ARG A 214 54.35 -21.32 -0.14
CA ARG A 214 53.98 -22.05 1.09
C ARG A 214 52.57 -22.63 0.97
N ASP A 215 52.52 -23.93 1.19
CA ASP A 215 51.36 -24.79 1.11
C ASP A 215 50.90 -25.20 2.53
N ARG A 216 49.60 -25.48 2.67
CA ARG A 216 48.82 -25.94 3.85
C ARG A 216 48.33 -24.82 4.82
N LYS A 217 47.04 -24.74 5.20
CA LYS A 217 46.03 -25.79 5.43
C LYS A 217 44.57 -25.35 5.14
N HIS A 218 43.87 -26.21 4.39
CA HIS A 218 42.48 -26.69 4.55
C HIS A 218 41.34 -25.67 4.77
N GLY A 219 40.68 -25.29 3.69
CA GLY A 219 39.26 -24.90 3.70
C GLY A 219 38.39 -26.16 3.57
N PHE A 220 37.94 -26.68 4.71
CA PHE A 220 36.79 -27.58 4.81
C PHE A 220 35.61 -26.72 5.27
N LEU A 221 34.53 -26.65 4.48
CA LEU A 221 33.11 -26.47 4.85
C LEU A 221 32.30 -26.02 3.61
N PRO A 222 31.02 -26.42 3.49
CA PRO A 222 30.39 -26.92 2.26
C PRO A 222 29.52 -25.88 1.54
N GLU A 223 29.00 -26.25 0.37
CA GLU A 223 27.78 -25.66 -0.20
C GLU A 223 26.66 -25.74 0.84
N VAL A 224 26.36 -24.63 1.49
CA VAL A 224 25.19 -24.51 2.37
C VAL A 224 24.14 -23.70 1.61
N ASN A 225 23.17 -24.42 1.04
CA ASN A 225 21.81 -23.94 0.89
C ASN A 225 21.34 -23.43 2.26
N THR A 226 21.36 -22.12 2.49
CA THR A 226 20.73 -21.53 3.67
C THR A 226 19.29 -21.17 3.34
N LEU A 227 18.48 -22.20 3.12
CA LEU A 227 17.02 -22.13 3.33
C LEU A 227 16.66 -21.92 4.82
N TYR A 228 17.65 -21.81 5.70
CA TYR A 228 17.52 -21.46 7.12
C TYR A 228 18.76 -20.70 7.63
N ALA A 229 19.09 -19.53 7.09
CA ALA A 229 19.98 -18.62 7.81
C ALA A 229 19.22 -18.09 9.04
N GLN A 230 19.60 -18.52 10.23
CA GLN A 230 19.02 -18.05 11.49
C GLN A 230 18.94 -16.52 11.48
N ASP A 231 17.75 -15.97 11.73
CA ASP A 231 17.39 -14.54 11.76
C ASP A 231 18.30 -13.71 12.68
N ILE A 232 19.55 -13.47 12.29
CA ILE A 232 20.55 -12.72 13.06
C ILE A 232 21.37 -11.90 12.06
N LEU A 233 21.17 -10.58 12.11
CA LEU A 233 21.94 -9.62 11.34
C LEU A 233 23.47 -9.87 11.52
N PRO A 234 24.26 -9.98 10.44
CA PRO A 234 25.70 -10.18 10.54
C PRO A 234 26.38 -9.11 11.41
N SER A 235 27.38 -9.50 12.20
CA SER A 235 28.07 -8.61 13.15
C SER A 235 28.66 -7.35 12.51
N ALA A 236 29.11 -7.45 11.25
CA ALA A 236 29.58 -6.32 10.46
C ALA A 236 28.46 -5.30 10.17
N CYS A 237 27.26 -5.77 9.80
CA CYS A 237 26.09 -4.92 9.58
C CYS A 237 25.62 -4.27 10.89
N LEU A 238 25.65 -5.01 11.99
CA LEU A 238 25.29 -4.48 13.33
C LEU A 238 26.29 -3.41 13.80
N SER A 239 27.58 -3.58 13.51
CA SER A 239 28.63 -2.60 13.82
C SER A 239 28.49 -1.34 12.96
N TYR A 240 28.18 -1.50 11.67
CA TYR A 240 27.86 -0.42 10.76
C TYR A 240 26.64 0.38 11.25
N LEU A 241 25.52 -0.27 11.56
CA LEU A 241 24.32 0.38 12.07
C LEU A 241 24.58 1.12 13.40
N LYS A 242 25.34 0.54 14.33
CA LYS A 242 25.72 1.20 15.59
C LYS A 242 26.50 2.50 15.36
N SER A 243 27.34 2.54 14.33
CA SER A 243 28.10 3.75 13.96
C SER A 243 27.27 4.77 13.16
N LEU A 244 26.32 4.30 12.35
CA LEU A 244 25.53 5.13 11.44
C LEU A 244 24.32 5.78 12.13
N LEU A 245 23.56 5.00 12.92
CA LEU A 245 22.27 5.42 13.49
C LEU A 245 22.32 6.73 14.30
N PRO A 246 23.36 7.02 15.12
CA PRO A 246 23.43 8.28 15.86
C PRO A 246 23.55 9.52 14.97
N CYS A 247 24.04 9.37 13.74
CA CYS A 247 24.28 10.45 12.79
C CYS A 247 23.37 10.35 11.55
N TRP A 248 22.41 9.42 11.55
CA TRP A 248 21.55 9.19 10.41
C TRP A 248 20.47 10.27 10.32
N ASP A 249 20.33 10.85 9.12
CA ASP A 249 19.37 11.91 8.82
C ASP A 249 17.91 11.42 8.72
N GLY A 250 17.69 10.11 8.72
CA GLY A 250 16.36 9.49 8.57
C GLY A 250 15.88 9.38 7.11
N PHE A 251 16.68 9.83 6.14
CA PHE A 251 16.30 9.91 4.72
C PHE A 251 17.26 9.14 3.82
N THR A 252 18.57 9.32 4.00
CA THR A 252 19.59 8.69 3.18
C THR A 252 19.58 7.18 3.39
N ASN A 253 19.43 6.39 2.31
CA ASN A 253 19.36 4.92 2.36
C ASN A 253 18.30 4.37 3.33
N ARG A 254 17.21 5.13 3.56
CA ARG A 254 16.16 4.80 4.53
C ARG A 254 15.63 3.38 4.38
N ASP A 255 15.40 2.96 3.16
CA ASP A 255 14.88 1.64 2.86
C ASP A 255 15.82 0.52 3.32
N VAL A 256 17.10 0.63 2.96
CA VAL A 256 18.14 -0.34 3.33
C VAL A 256 18.34 -0.33 4.85
N ILE A 257 18.36 0.85 5.47
CA ILE A 257 18.55 0.98 6.91
C ILE A 257 17.35 0.40 7.66
N LEU A 258 16.11 0.69 7.25
CA LEU A 258 14.90 0.13 7.85
C LEU A 258 14.80 -1.39 7.65
N GLU A 259 15.22 -1.89 6.49
CA GLU A 259 15.28 -3.32 6.20
C GLU A 259 16.34 -4.01 7.08
N LEU A 260 17.55 -3.46 7.17
CA LEU A 260 18.58 -3.97 8.08
C LEU A 260 18.14 -3.91 9.56
N LEU A 261 17.41 -2.86 9.96
CA LEU A 261 16.81 -2.73 11.29
C LEU A 261 15.74 -3.81 11.53
N ALA A 262 14.98 -4.23 10.51
CA ALA A 262 13.97 -5.29 10.63
C ALA A 262 14.60 -6.67 10.94
N TYR A 263 15.84 -6.91 10.51
CA TYR A 263 16.62 -8.11 10.83
C TYR A 263 17.35 -8.04 12.18
N ILE A 264 17.30 -6.89 12.87
CA ILE A 264 17.78 -6.83 14.26
C ILE A 264 16.76 -7.57 15.13
N ARG A 265 17.23 -8.64 15.80
CA ARG A 265 16.44 -9.25 16.87
C ARG A 265 16.13 -8.18 17.91
N ILE A 266 14.84 -7.91 18.07
CA ILE A 266 14.31 -7.19 19.22
C ILE A 266 14.71 -8.00 20.45
N GLY A 267 15.82 -7.60 21.09
CA GLY A 267 16.21 -8.15 22.38
C GLY A 267 15.13 -7.84 23.41
N SER A 268 15.16 -8.53 24.56
CA SER A 268 14.32 -8.14 25.69
C SER A 268 14.72 -6.73 26.13
N PHE A 269 13.90 -5.75 25.78
CA PHE A 269 14.03 -4.38 26.25
C PHE A 269 12.85 -4.02 27.14
N ASP A 270 13.12 -3.37 28.26
CA ASP A 270 12.09 -2.76 29.09
C ASP A 270 11.79 -1.36 28.56
N VAL A 271 10.99 -1.26 27.49
CA VAL A 271 10.50 0.03 27.02
C VAL A 271 9.28 0.40 27.84
N ARG A 272 9.44 1.46 28.63
CA ARG A 272 8.31 2.10 29.30
C ARG A 272 7.38 2.72 28.26
N ILE A 273 6.09 2.56 28.48
CA ILE A 273 5.06 3.19 27.64
C ILE A 273 5.23 4.71 27.73
N THR A 274 5.66 5.31 26.62
CA THR A 274 5.79 6.76 26.51
C THR A 274 4.50 7.35 25.97
N ILE A 275 3.80 8.12 26.81
CA ILE A 275 2.58 8.84 26.45
C ILE A 275 2.91 9.90 25.38
N PRO A 276 2.15 9.96 24.26
CA PRO A 276 2.37 10.96 23.23
C PRO A 276 2.14 12.39 23.75
N PRO A 277 2.80 13.41 23.19
CA PRO A 277 2.54 14.80 23.53
C PRO A 277 1.06 15.14 23.32
N PRO A 278 0.40 15.82 24.27
CA PRO A 278 -1.02 16.19 24.17
C PRO A 278 -1.36 16.93 22.86
N GLN A 279 -0.47 17.83 22.42
CA GLN A 279 -0.64 18.62 21.20
C GLN A 279 -0.78 17.73 19.97
N VAL A 280 0.01 16.66 19.88
CA VAL A 280 -0.05 15.69 18.78
C VAL A 280 -1.38 14.94 18.81
N VAL A 281 -1.79 14.46 19.99
CA VAL A 281 -3.06 13.73 20.15
C VAL A 281 -4.25 14.56 19.69
N TYR A 282 -4.37 15.79 20.19
CA TYR A 282 -5.51 16.65 19.85
C TYR A 282 -5.44 17.17 18.42
N THR A 283 -4.27 17.50 17.88
CA THR A 283 -4.13 17.91 16.47
C THR A 283 -4.56 16.81 15.51
N LEU A 284 -4.18 15.56 15.79
CA LEU A 284 -4.58 14.41 14.98
C LEU A 284 -6.07 14.09 15.14
N TYR A 285 -6.62 14.23 16.36
CA TYR A 285 -8.03 13.98 16.61
C TYR A 285 -8.97 15.01 15.96
N PHE A 286 -8.59 16.29 15.94
CA PHE A 286 -9.35 17.34 15.26
C PHE A 286 -9.00 17.50 13.77
N SER A 287 -8.33 16.51 13.19
CA SER A 287 -8.10 16.45 11.74
C SER A 287 -9.43 16.36 10.98
N SER A 288 -9.48 16.91 9.77
CA SER A 288 -10.61 16.74 8.85
C SER A 288 -10.69 15.34 8.24
N ASN A 289 -9.67 14.50 8.43
CA ASN A 289 -9.60 13.17 7.85
C ASN A 289 -10.02 12.09 8.87
N LEU A 290 -11.16 11.44 8.60
CA LEU A 290 -11.70 10.39 9.45
C LEU A 290 -10.75 9.20 9.66
N SER A 291 -9.93 8.86 8.67
CA SER A 291 -8.93 7.80 8.81
C SER A 291 -7.86 8.16 9.85
N VAL A 292 -7.50 9.44 9.96
CA VAL A 292 -6.57 9.93 11.00
C VAL A 292 -7.23 9.87 12.37
N ILE A 293 -8.49 10.28 12.48
CA ILE A 293 -9.26 10.19 13.73
C ILE A 293 -9.37 8.73 14.17
N ALA A 294 -9.77 7.84 13.28
CA ALA A 294 -9.91 6.42 13.55
C ALA A 294 -8.57 5.79 13.99
N ARG A 295 -7.47 6.08 13.28
CA ARG A 295 -6.14 5.60 13.66
C ARG A 295 -5.72 6.12 15.04
N THR A 296 -5.95 7.41 15.32
CA THR A 296 -5.66 8.01 16.62
C THR A 296 -6.45 7.33 17.74
N CYS A 297 -7.76 7.11 17.55
CA CYS A 297 -8.60 6.41 18.51
C CYS A 297 -8.13 4.96 18.75
N ASN A 298 -7.76 4.25 17.69
CA ASN A 298 -7.24 2.88 17.80
C ASN A 298 -5.89 2.83 18.55
N ILE A 299 -4.98 3.76 18.26
CA ILE A 299 -3.69 3.86 18.97
C ILE A 299 -3.94 4.11 20.46
N LEU A 300 -4.83 5.04 20.82
CA LEU A 300 -5.17 5.30 22.21
C LEU A 300 -5.83 4.09 22.89
N ALA A 301 -6.67 3.33 22.18
CA ALA A 301 -7.21 2.07 22.68
C ALA A 301 -6.11 1.03 22.97
N LEU A 302 -5.11 0.91 22.08
CA LEU A 302 -3.95 0.04 22.29
C LEU A 302 -3.10 0.48 23.48
N TYR A 303 -2.87 1.79 23.65
CA TYR A 303 -2.18 2.33 24.81
C TYR A 303 -2.90 1.99 26.11
N LYS A 304 -4.24 2.09 26.14
CA LYS A 304 -5.04 1.70 27.31
C LYS A 304 -4.82 0.24 27.67
N LYS A 305 -4.94 -0.67 26.69
CA LYS A 305 -4.68 -2.10 26.87
C LYS A 305 -3.24 -2.35 27.36
N ALA A 306 -2.27 -1.63 26.82
CA ALA A 306 -0.87 -1.73 27.23
C ALA A 306 -0.65 -1.30 28.68
N PHE A 307 -1.27 -0.19 29.12
CA PHE A 307 -1.22 0.23 30.52
C PHE A 307 -1.90 -0.79 31.45
N GLU A 308 -3.05 -1.36 31.05
CA GLU A 308 -3.74 -2.40 31.82
C GLU A 308 -2.87 -3.66 31.98
N MET A 309 -2.21 -4.10 30.91
CA MET A 309 -1.27 -5.23 30.94
C MET A 309 -0.05 -4.93 31.81
N ALA A 310 0.54 -3.73 31.68
CA ALA A 310 1.73 -3.36 32.43
C ALA A 310 1.46 -3.14 33.93
N MET A 311 0.22 -2.80 34.31
CA MET A 311 -0.21 -2.58 35.69
C MET A 311 -0.98 -3.75 36.33
N ALA A 312 -1.17 -4.84 35.60
CA ALA A 312 -1.92 -5.99 36.11
C ALA A 312 -1.31 -6.53 37.42
N PRO A 313 -2.10 -7.12 38.33
CA PRO A 313 -1.55 -7.79 39.51
C PRO A 313 -0.63 -8.95 39.07
N ARG A 314 0.45 -9.19 39.82
CA ARG A 314 1.34 -10.33 39.56
C ARG A 314 0.57 -11.63 39.72
N THR A 315 0.49 -12.42 38.65
CA THR A 315 0.00 -13.80 38.70
C THR A 315 1.11 -14.78 39.09
N ASN A 316 2.38 -14.42 38.86
CA ASN A 316 3.53 -15.28 39.12
C ASN A 316 4.65 -14.51 39.87
N PRO A 317 5.09 -14.95 41.07
CA PRO A 317 6.10 -14.23 41.88
C PRO A 317 7.50 -14.18 41.26
N ALA A 318 7.81 -15.10 40.34
CA ALA A 318 9.12 -15.23 39.69
C ALA A 318 9.28 -14.38 38.41
N ALA A 319 8.22 -13.69 37.95
CA ALA A 319 8.28 -12.82 36.78
C ALA A 319 8.95 -11.48 37.12
N PRO A 320 9.67 -10.84 36.18
CA PRO A 320 10.24 -9.50 36.37
C PRO A 320 9.15 -8.51 36.82
N ALA A 321 9.53 -7.54 37.64
CA ALA A 321 8.58 -6.62 38.24
C ALA A 321 7.75 -5.88 37.18
N ASN A 322 6.42 -5.97 37.25
CA ASN A 322 5.53 -5.10 36.48
C ASN A 322 5.96 -3.64 36.64
N GLN A 323 6.11 -2.96 35.51
CA GLN A 323 6.56 -1.58 35.47
C GLN A 323 5.49 -0.70 36.13
N SER A 324 5.76 -0.25 37.35
CA SER A 324 4.88 0.68 38.06
C SER A 324 5.00 2.07 37.43
N TYR A 325 3.88 2.63 36.95
CA TYR A 325 3.84 4.01 36.46
C TYR A 325 3.27 4.95 37.52
N PRO A 326 3.78 6.19 37.62
CA PRO A 326 3.18 7.20 38.48
C PRO A 326 1.70 7.42 38.16
N LYS A 327 0.88 7.54 39.20
CA LYS A 327 -0.58 7.76 39.04
C LYS A 327 -0.88 9.00 38.20
N GLU A 328 -0.13 10.08 38.37
CA GLU A 328 -0.27 11.32 37.60
C GLU A 328 0.00 11.10 36.10
N TYR A 329 0.99 10.26 35.78
CA TYR A 329 1.33 9.91 34.40
C TYR A 329 0.17 9.18 33.72
N VAL A 330 -0.38 8.16 34.38
CA VAL A 330 -1.55 7.42 33.85
C VAL A 330 -2.80 8.28 33.82
N ASN A 331 -3.01 9.16 34.80
CA ASN A 331 -4.12 10.10 34.81
C ASN A 331 -4.05 11.07 33.62
N ARG A 332 -2.86 11.54 33.24
CA ARG A 332 -2.68 12.37 32.04
C ARG A 332 -3.12 11.64 30.78
N PHE A 333 -2.76 10.36 30.64
CA PHE A 333 -3.23 9.53 29.52
C PHE A 333 -4.74 9.31 29.56
N ASN A 334 -5.30 9.00 30.74
CA ASN A 334 -6.75 8.86 30.93
C ASN A 334 -7.52 10.14 30.57
N GLY A 335 -6.88 11.30 30.70
CA GLY A 335 -7.44 12.57 30.23
C GLY A 335 -7.69 12.62 28.73
N PHE A 336 -6.79 12.05 27.92
CA PHE A 336 -7.00 11.95 26.47
C PHE A 336 -8.23 11.10 26.14
N LEU A 337 -8.36 9.96 26.83
CA LEU A 337 -9.51 9.06 26.67
C LEU A 337 -10.81 9.78 27.06
N MET A 338 -10.79 10.46 28.20
CA MET A 338 -11.95 11.18 28.73
C MET A 338 -12.41 12.29 27.78
N ASP A 339 -11.47 13.11 27.30
CA ASP A 339 -11.75 14.21 26.37
C ASP A 339 -12.34 13.71 25.04
N ILE A 340 -11.76 12.67 24.45
CA ILE A 340 -12.25 12.12 23.18
C ILE A 340 -13.63 11.45 23.38
N CYS A 341 -13.86 10.76 24.49
CA CYS A 341 -15.19 10.25 24.83
C CYS A 341 -16.21 11.38 25.04
N ASN A 342 -15.76 12.48 25.63
CA ASN A 342 -16.55 13.68 25.83
C ASN A 342 -16.97 14.31 24.49
N CYS A 343 -16.06 14.36 23.53
CA CYS A 343 -16.38 14.76 22.16
C CYS A 343 -17.33 13.75 21.49
N LEU A 344 -16.90 12.51 21.25
CA LEU A 344 -17.62 11.55 20.38
C LEU A 344 -18.96 11.10 20.95
N TRP A 345 -19.05 10.80 22.25
CA TRP A 345 -20.17 10.07 22.81
C TRP A 345 -21.00 10.86 23.82
N ARG A 346 -20.35 11.58 24.75
CA ARG A 346 -21.03 12.21 25.89
C ARG A 346 -21.58 13.60 25.56
N SER A 347 -21.22 14.18 24.41
CA SER A 347 -21.63 15.53 23.99
C SER A 347 -21.22 16.61 25.00
N ARG A 348 -19.99 16.49 25.51
CA ARG A 348 -19.35 17.37 26.51
C ARG A 348 -17.97 17.82 26.04
N ALA A 349 -17.83 18.16 24.76
CA ALA A 349 -16.55 18.59 24.21
C ALA A 349 -15.96 19.75 25.04
N PHE A 350 -14.64 19.71 25.26
CA PHE A 350 -13.86 20.69 26.04
C PHE A 350 -14.20 20.81 27.54
N TYR A 351 -15.02 19.90 28.07
CA TYR A 351 -15.39 19.93 29.49
C TYR A 351 -14.22 19.50 30.39
N THR A 352 -13.79 20.36 31.31
CA THR A 352 -12.61 20.17 32.17
C THR A 352 -12.93 19.63 33.57
N ILE A 353 -14.20 19.57 33.95
CA ILE A 353 -14.63 19.19 35.31
C ILE A 353 -14.67 17.67 35.50
N ASP A 354 -14.81 16.91 34.41
CA ASP A 354 -14.81 15.44 34.49
C ASP A 354 -13.45 14.91 34.97
N VAL A 355 -13.46 13.75 35.64
CA VAL A 355 -12.26 13.15 36.21
C VAL A 355 -11.18 12.95 35.14
N ASN A 356 -9.99 13.50 35.39
CA ASN A 356 -8.82 13.52 34.51
C ASN A 356 -8.97 14.33 33.20
N ALA A 357 -10.12 14.94 32.91
CA ALA A 357 -10.33 15.67 31.67
C ALA A 357 -9.37 16.85 31.54
N LEU A 358 -8.86 17.07 30.32
CA LEU A 358 -7.91 18.15 30.02
C LEU A 358 -8.54 19.23 29.13
N GLY A 359 -9.81 19.06 28.73
CA GLY A 359 -10.54 20.02 27.91
C GLY A 359 -9.96 20.16 26.50
N CYS A 360 -9.28 19.11 26.00
CA CYS A 360 -8.55 19.12 24.74
C CYS A 360 -7.49 20.24 24.61
N LEU A 361 -7.00 20.76 25.75
CA LEU A 361 -6.11 21.94 25.82
C LEU A 361 -6.71 23.23 25.26
N LEU A 362 -8.04 23.32 25.10
CA LEU A 362 -8.67 24.55 24.64
C LEU A 362 -8.69 25.57 25.79
N PRO A 363 -8.07 26.76 25.65
CA PRO A 363 -8.08 27.76 26.71
C PRO A 363 -9.50 28.25 27.02
N GLU A 364 -9.80 28.50 28.30
CA GLU A 364 -11.15 28.92 28.75
C GLU A 364 -11.64 30.19 28.05
N GLN A 365 -10.75 31.16 27.80
CA GLN A 365 -11.09 32.38 27.07
C GLN A 365 -11.51 32.10 25.61
N THR A 366 -10.83 31.15 24.96
CA THR A 366 -11.15 30.75 23.59
C THR A 366 -12.48 29.99 23.56
N MET A 367 -12.68 29.08 24.52
CA MET A 367 -13.94 28.35 24.70
C MET A 367 -15.11 29.31 24.93
N GLY A 368 -14.95 30.33 25.78
CA GLY A 368 -15.98 31.35 26.03
C GLY A 368 -16.31 32.18 24.80
N THR A 369 -15.30 32.57 24.03
CA THR A 369 -15.49 33.31 22.76
C THR A 369 -16.23 32.47 21.72
N LEU A 370 -15.81 31.22 21.52
CA LEU A 370 -16.46 30.29 20.60
C LEU A 370 -17.89 29.98 21.01
N SER A 371 -18.14 29.77 22.30
CA SER A 371 -19.49 29.52 22.83
C SER A 371 -20.40 30.72 22.58
N SER A 372 -19.92 31.95 22.84
CA SER A 372 -20.66 33.18 22.54
C SER A 372 -20.97 33.34 21.06
N TYR A 373 -20.02 33.00 20.18
CA TYR A 373 -20.23 33.02 18.74
C TYR A 373 -21.30 32.00 18.28
N ILE A 374 -21.22 30.76 18.76
CA ILE A 374 -22.16 29.70 18.39
C ILE A 374 -23.58 30.04 18.85
N SER A 375 -23.75 30.53 20.08
CA SER A 375 -25.07 30.94 20.59
C SER A 375 -25.71 32.08 19.79
N LYS A 376 -24.90 32.90 19.09
CA LYS A 376 -25.40 33.95 18.17
C LYS A 376 -25.81 33.40 16.81
N LEU A 377 -25.21 32.30 16.35
CA LEU A 377 -25.58 31.65 15.10
C LEU A 377 -26.91 30.89 15.23
N GLU A 378 -27.03 30.07 16.28
CA GLU A 378 -28.22 29.27 16.50
C GLU A 378 -28.38 28.99 18.00
N THR A 379 -29.53 29.32 18.57
CA THR A 379 -29.80 29.17 20.01
C THR A 379 -29.84 27.71 20.46
N SER A 380 -30.14 26.78 19.55
CA SER A 380 -30.17 25.33 19.79
C SER A 380 -28.79 24.67 19.81
N LEU A 381 -27.76 25.32 19.25
CA LEU A 381 -26.42 24.75 19.14
C LEU A 381 -25.58 25.09 20.37
N SER A 382 -24.86 24.09 20.87
CA SER A 382 -23.87 24.27 21.93
C SER A 382 -22.50 23.79 21.46
N LEU A 383 -21.43 24.51 21.81
CA LEU A 383 -20.06 24.10 21.49
C LEU A 383 -19.77 22.66 21.96
N SER A 384 -20.32 22.27 23.11
CA SER A 384 -20.14 20.95 23.71
C SER A 384 -20.71 19.79 22.88
N SER A 385 -21.74 20.03 22.07
CA SER A 385 -22.44 18.99 21.29
C SER A 385 -21.97 18.88 19.83
N LEU A 386 -21.28 19.91 19.31
CA LEU A 386 -20.84 19.98 17.91
C LEU A 386 -19.84 18.88 17.50
N PHE A 387 -19.13 18.29 18.45
CA PHE A 387 -18.12 17.25 18.18
C PHE A 387 -18.61 15.82 18.48
N SER A 388 -19.91 15.66 18.75
CA SER A 388 -20.55 14.35 18.88
C SER A 388 -20.48 13.55 17.58
N ILE A 389 -20.70 12.24 17.66
CA ILE A 389 -20.67 11.35 16.51
C ILE A 389 -21.60 11.78 15.36
N SER A 390 -22.71 12.45 15.67
CA SER A 390 -23.65 12.97 14.67
C SER A 390 -23.25 14.31 14.08
N CYS A 391 -22.59 15.18 14.85
CA CYS A 391 -22.34 16.57 14.46
C CYS A 391 -20.88 16.84 14.08
N SER A 392 -19.95 15.94 14.42
CA SER A 392 -18.52 16.08 14.13
C SER A 392 -18.29 16.25 12.62
N PRO A 393 -17.56 17.29 12.18
CA PRO A 393 -17.36 17.55 10.74
C PRO A 393 -16.80 16.38 9.93
N ALA A 394 -15.99 15.52 10.58
CA ALA A 394 -15.39 14.36 9.93
C ALA A 394 -16.30 13.12 9.90
N ILE A 395 -17.28 13.02 10.81
CA ILE A 395 -18.11 11.82 11.01
C ILE A 395 -19.55 12.03 10.54
N CYS A 396 -20.06 13.25 10.59
CA CYS A 396 -21.47 13.59 10.39
C CYS A 396 -22.03 13.04 9.07
N ARG A 397 -21.25 13.09 7.99
CA ARG A 397 -21.66 12.54 6.69
C ARG A 397 -21.91 11.04 6.75
N HIS A 398 -21.04 10.28 7.43
CA HIS A 398 -21.24 8.85 7.60
C HIS A 398 -22.43 8.54 8.52
N ALA A 399 -22.62 9.32 9.57
CA ALA A 399 -23.78 9.19 10.45
C ALA A 399 -25.10 9.45 9.71
N ILE A 400 -25.15 10.48 8.85
CA ILE A 400 -26.30 10.77 7.98
C ILE A 400 -26.50 9.66 6.96
N THR A 401 -25.42 9.15 6.35
CA THR A 401 -25.51 8.06 5.36
C THR A 401 -26.06 6.79 6.00
N TYR A 402 -25.60 6.45 7.21
CA TYR A 402 -26.16 5.34 8.00
C TYR A 402 -27.66 5.52 8.25
N MET A 403 -28.10 6.72 8.67
CA MET A 403 -29.52 7.01 8.87
C MET A 403 -30.32 6.86 7.58
N ARG A 404 -29.79 7.32 6.45
CA ARG A 404 -30.43 7.17 5.13
C ARG A 404 -30.55 5.71 4.71
N GLU A 405 -29.51 4.92 4.92
CA GLU A 405 -29.55 3.48 4.62
C GLU A 405 -30.61 2.75 5.46
N LEU A 406 -30.82 3.14 6.73
CA LEU A 406 -31.92 2.60 7.54
C LEU A 406 -33.30 3.04 7.04
N GLU A 407 -33.44 4.30 6.62
CA GLU A 407 -34.68 4.82 6.05
C GLU A 407 -35.04 4.15 4.72
N ASP A 408 -34.04 3.90 3.87
CA ASP A 408 -34.22 3.19 2.60
C ASP A 408 -34.61 1.72 2.81
N GLN A 409 -34.15 1.08 3.90
CA GLN A 409 -34.58 -0.27 4.26
C GLN A 409 -36.02 -0.33 4.78
N ALA A 410 -36.49 0.76 5.39
CA ALA A 410 -37.83 0.89 5.97
C ALA A 410 -38.82 1.59 5.02
N GLU A 411 -38.53 1.68 3.72
CA GLU A 411 -39.20 2.56 2.75
C GLU A 411 -40.73 2.54 2.81
N ASP A 412 -41.35 1.35 2.96
CA ASP A 412 -42.81 1.19 3.04
C ASP A 412 -43.40 1.41 4.45
N GLU A 413 -42.55 1.51 5.49
CA GLU A 413 -42.94 1.63 6.90
C GLU A 413 -42.87 3.06 7.43
N ILE A 414 -42.21 3.99 6.71
CA ILE A 414 -42.00 5.37 7.15
C ILE A 414 -42.61 6.39 6.19
N ASN A 415 -43.22 7.43 6.74
CA ASN A 415 -43.81 8.53 5.96
C ASN A 415 -42.92 9.78 5.94
N VAL A 416 -41.97 9.88 6.87
CA VAL A 416 -41.09 11.04 7.05
C VAL A 416 -39.65 10.58 7.20
N ARG A 417 -38.76 11.25 6.47
CA ARG A 417 -37.31 11.05 6.59
C ARG A 417 -36.67 12.15 7.42
N HIS A 418 -35.61 11.81 8.15
CA HIS A 418 -34.85 12.71 8.99
C HIS A 418 -34.07 13.75 8.17
N ALA A 419 -33.93 14.95 8.73
CA ALA A 419 -33.20 16.05 8.12
C ALA A 419 -31.99 16.45 8.97
N GLY A 420 -30.82 16.47 8.33
CA GLY A 420 -29.58 16.95 8.94
C GLY A 420 -28.97 16.01 9.98
N PRO A 421 -28.09 16.53 10.86
CA PRO A 421 -27.46 15.76 11.92
C PRO A 421 -28.48 15.22 12.93
N VAL A 422 -28.39 13.93 13.22
CA VAL A 422 -29.31 13.26 14.14
C VAL A 422 -28.97 13.61 15.60
N THR A 423 -29.93 14.20 16.30
CA THR A 423 -29.90 14.44 17.75
C THR A 423 -30.97 13.61 18.46
N GLN A 424 -30.81 13.40 19.77
CA GLN A 424 -31.82 12.70 20.58
C GLN A 424 -33.21 13.32 20.46
N VAL A 425 -33.30 14.66 20.47
CA VAL A 425 -34.57 15.39 20.33
C VAL A 425 -35.16 15.17 18.94
N SER A 426 -34.33 15.24 17.90
CA SER A 426 -34.79 15.05 16.52
C SER A 426 -35.24 13.62 16.23
N LEU A 427 -34.65 12.59 16.83
CA LEU A 427 -35.11 11.20 16.70
C LEU A 427 -36.47 11.00 17.36
N LYS A 428 -36.66 11.56 18.57
CA LYS A 428 -37.95 11.47 19.26
C LYS A 428 -39.05 12.15 18.43
N LYS A 429 -38.73 13.31 17.83
CA LYS A 429 -39.65 13.99 16.93
C LYS A 429 -39.94 13.15 15.67
N LEU A 430 -38.91 12.57 15.05
CA LEU A 430 -39.05 11.72 13.86
C LEU A 430 -40.02 10.55 14.11
N GLY A 431 -39.87 9.85 15.23
CA GLY A 431 -40.77 8.74 15.57
C GLY A 431 -42.22 9.18 15.78
N ASN A 432 -42.45 10.37 16.36
CA ASN A 432 -43.79 10.92 16.51
C ASN A 432 -44.42 11.36 15.18
N ASP A 433 -43.58 11.82 14.24
CA ASP A 433 -44.01 12.31 12.93
C ASP A 433 -44.21 11.17 11.91
N GLY A 434 -44.15 9.90 12.34
CA GLY A 434 -44.33 8.72 11.49
C GLY A 434 -43.10 8.35 10.66
N GLY A 435 -41.91 8.75 11.10
CA GLY A 435 -40.63 8.28 10.58
C GLY A 435 -40.06 7.10 11.37
N LEU A 436 -38.76 6.82 11.17
CA LEU A 436 -38.09 5.68 11.80
C LEU A 436 -38.08 5.79 13.33
N SER A 437 -38.57 4.76 14.02
CA SER A 437 -38.59 4.67 15.48
C SER A 437 -37.35 3.93 16.01
N ILE A 438 -36.23 4.65 16.14
CA ILE A 438 -34.97 4.15 16.72
C ILE A 438 -34.60 4.89 18.00
N SER A 439 -34.09 4.17 19.01
CA SER A 439 -33.62 4.81 20.24
C SER A 439 -32.30 5.56 20.00
N TRP A 440 -32.04 6.61 20.79
CA TRP A 440 -30.78 7.36 20.69
C TRP A 440 -29.53 6.52 20.97
N GLN A 441 -29.66 5.47 21.78
CA GLN A 441 -28.56 4.58 22.08
C GLN A 441 -28.30 3.61 20.94
N ASP A 442 -29.35 3.02 20.38
CA ASP A 442 -29.25 2.09 19.25
C ASP A 442 -28.75 2.78 17.99
N TYR A 443 -29.22 4.01 17.74
CA TYR A 443 -28.71 4.83 16.65
C TYR A 443 -27.19 5.05 16.76
N ARG A 444 -26.70 5.51 17.93
CA ARG A 444 -25.27 5.78 18.09
C ARG A 444 -24.40 4.51 18.02
N LEU A 445 -24.89 3.40 18.59
CA LEU A 445 -24.24 2.09 18.47
C LEU A 445 -24.19 1.63 17.00
N GLY A 446 -25.29 1.83 16.28
CA GLY A 446 -25.40 1.54 14.86
C GLY A 446 -24.39 2.33 14.01
N VAL A 447 -24.22 3.63 14.28
CA VAL A 447 -23.20 4.45 13.60
C VAL A 447 -21.78 3.92 13.87
N LEU A 448 -21.46 3.51 15.10
CA LEU A 448 -20.15 2.91 15.39
C LEU A 448 -19.92 1.61 14.60
N LYS A 449 -20.91 0.71 14.57
CA LYS A 449 -20.85 -0.53 13.78
C LYS A 449 -20.75 -0.26 12.28
N TYR A 450 -21.44 0.78 11.80
CA TYR A 450 -21.36 1.21 10.41
C TYR A 450 -19.94 1.66 10.04
N LEU A 451 -19.29 2.46 10.89
CA LEU A 451 -17.90 2.88 10.70
C LEU A 451 -16.93 1.69 10.71
N GLU A 452 -17.14 0.73 11.62
CA GLU A 452 -16.39 -0.54 11.64
C GLU A 452 -16.53 -1.31 10.33
N GLY A 453 -17.74 -1.46 9.81
CA GLY A 453 -18.01 -2.12 8.53
C GLY A 453 -17.38 -1.42 7.32
N LYS A 454 -17.07 -0.12 7.42
CA LYS A 454 -16.32 0.64 6.41
C LYS A 454 -14.79 0.61 6.60
N GLY A 455 -14.28 -0.22 7.52
CA GLY A 455 -12.85 -0.34 7.81
C GLY A 455 -12.30 0.76 8.71
N LEU A 456 -13.15 1.46 9.46
CA LEU A 456 -12.79 2.54 10.37
C LEU A 456 -13.14 2.20 11.84
N PRO A 457 -12.57 1.13 12.42
CA PRO A 457 -13.01 0.60 13.71
C PRO A 457 -12.58 1.44 14.91
N GLY A 458 -11.64 2.38 14.75
CA GLY A 458 -10.95 3.00 15.87
C GLY A 458 -11.85 3.77 16.84
N ALA A 459 -12.88 4.46 16.34
CA ALA A 459 -13.85 5.14 17.23
C ALA A 459 -14.63 4.13 18.07
N GLY A 460 -15.10 3.03 17.46
CA GLY A 460 -15.78 1.94 18.15
C GLY A 460 -14.88 1.26 19.18
N GLU A 461 -13.68 0.84 18.77
CA GLU A 461 -12.67 0.24 19.66
C GLU A 461 -12.38 1.12 20.88
N LEU A 462 -12.17 2.42 20.69
CA LEU A 462 -11.94 3.32 21.81
C LEU A 462 -13.15 3.41 22.74
N MET A 463 -14.36 3.58 22.18
CA MET A 463 -15.58 3.68 22.97
C MET A 463 -15.86 2.41 23.76
N TYR A 464 -15.73 1.23 23.14
CA TYR A 464 -15.88 -0.04 23.84
C TYR A 464 -14.84 -0.16 24.94
N ASN A 465 -13.56 0.09 24.66
CA ASN A 465 -12.52 -0.07 25.69
C ASN A 465 -12.67 0.90 26.87
N THR A 466 -13.30 2.06 26.70
CA THR A 466 -13.37 3.10 27.75
C THR A 466 -14.70 3.14 28.50
N MET A 467 -15.81 2.78 27.85
CA MET A 467 -17.15 2.93 28.42
C MET A 467 -17.71 1.58 28.88
N LYS A 468 -17.81 1.39 30.20
CA LYS A 468 -18.28 0.13 30.81
C LYS A 468 -19.61 -0.39 30.27
N HIS A 469 -20.58 0.49 30.04
CA HIS A 469 -21.89 0.10 29.50
C HIS A 469 -21.84 -0.35 28.03
N LEU A 470 -20.85 0.12 27.26
CA LEU A 470 -20.65 -0.29 25.87
C LEU A 470 -19.84 -1.60 25.78
N MET A 471 -18.93 -1.87 26.73
CA MET A 471 -18.24 -3.16 26.83
C MET A 471 -19.23 -4.33 26.91
N ALA A 472 -20.18 -4.25 27.85
CA ALA A 472 -21.21 -5.28 28.03
C ALA A 472 -22.07 -5.47 26.76
N ALA A 473 -22.42 -4.37 26.07
CA ALA A 473 -23.20 -4.43 24.84
C ALA A 473 -22.46 -5.12 23.68
N ARG A 474 -21.12 -5.08 23.65
CA ARG A 474 -20.30 -5.78 22.65
C ARG A 474 -20.17 -7.27 22.97
N GLU A 475 -20.01 -7.63 24.23
CA GLU A 475 -19.92 -9.03 24.68
C GLU A 475 -21.21 -9.83 24.43
N HIS A 476 -22.37 -9.16 24.41
CA HIS A 476 -23.65 -9.80 24.08
C HIS A 476 -23.96 -9.87 22.57
N ALA A 477 -23.14 -9.24 21.72
CA ALA A 477 -23.35 -9.16 20.27
C ALA A 477 -22.39 -10.05 19.45
N VAL A 478 -21.44 -10.70 20.11
CA VAL A 478 -20.55 -11.75 19.58
C VAL A 478 -21.06 -13.08 20.09
#